data_AF-A0A0N1MJU4-F1
#
_entry.id   AF-A0A0N1MJU4-F1
#
_cell.length_a   1.000
_cell.length_b   1.000
_cell.length_c   1.000
_cell.angle_alpha   90.00
_cell.angle_beta   90.00
_cell.angle_gamma   90.00
#
_symmetry.space_group_name_H-M   'P 1'
#
loop_
_entity.id
_entity.type
_entity.pdbx_description
1 polymer ?
#
loop_
_entity_poly.entity_id
_entity_poly.type
_entity_poly.pdbx_seq_one_letter_code
_entity_poly.pdbx_strand_id
1 'polypeptide(L)' 'MTYTEAVQHKKESLENADESVMKNYHLIIAPSNIEESQRCIETFLSNPKSFNDKSCKKFCTNDDYQVISFRKDVD' A
#
# COMPACT_ATOMS: atom_id res chain seq x y z
N MET A 1 -0.96 -1.37 -12.42
CA MET A 1 0.45 -1.73 -12.73
C MET A 1 0.75 -3.13 -12.20
N THR A 2 1.72 -3.85 -12.74
CA THR A 2 2.13 -5.16 -12.20
C THR A 2 2.69 -5.00 -10.78
N TYR A 3 2.74 -6.09 -10.01
CA TYR A 3 3.28 -6.04 -8.65
C TYR A 3 4.72 -5.48 -8.61
N THR A 4 5.56 -5.88 -9.55
CA THR A 4 6.96 -5.43 -9.60
C THR A 4 7.06 -3.93 -9.85
N GLU A 5 6.24 -3.42 -10.77
CA GLU A 5 6.15 -1.97 -11.01
C GLU A 5 5.64 -1.22 -9.78
N ALA A 6 4.65 -1.77 -9.07
CA ALA A 6 4.15 -1.16 -7.83
C ALA A 6 5.21 -1.11 -6.72
N VAL A 7 6.04 -2.16 -6.59
CA VAL A 7 7.17 -2.17 -5.64
C VAL A 7 8.18 -1.10 -6.00
N GLN A 8 8.53 -0.98 -7.28
CA GLN A 8 9.47 0.04 -7.74
C GLN A 8 8.91 1.46 -7.53
N HIS A 9 7.66 1.69 -7.92
CA HIS A 9 6.99 2.98 -7.76
C HIS A 9 6.85 3.39 -6.30
N LYS A 10 6.52 2.43 -5.41
CA LYS A 10 6.49 2.66 -3.97
C LYS A 10 7.87 3.05 -3.45
N LYS A 11 8.93 2.35 -3.87
CA LYS A 11 10.31 2.65 -3.46
C LYS A 11 10.73 4.06 -3.87
N GLU A 12 10.49 4.42 -5.13
CA GLU A 12 10.77 5.77 -5.64
C GLU A 12 9.97 6.84 -4.89
N SER A 13 8.72 6.55 -4.55
CA SER A 13 7.89 7.45 -3.74
C SER A 13 8.45 7.63 -2.34
N LEU A 14 8.96 6.57 -1.69
CA LEU A 14 9.59 6.66 -0.37
C LEU A 14 10.94 7.40 -0.41
N GLU A 15 11.71 7.24 -1.48
CA GLU A 15 13.00 7.92 -1.66
C GLU A 15 12.83 9.42 -1.92
N ASN A 16 11.76 9.83 -2.62
CA ASN A 16 11.46 11.23 -2.91
C ASN A 16 10.49 11.87 -1.90
N ALA A 17 9.91 11.09 -0.99
CA ALA A 17 8.94 11.60 -0.02
C ALA A 17 9.63 12.45 1.05
N ASP A 18 9.10 13.64 1.28
CA ASP A 18 9.48 14.46 2.42
C ASP A 18 9.23 13.72 3.75
N GLU A 19 10.02 14.05 4.77
CA GLU A 19 9.89 13.47 6.11
C GLU A 19 8.46 13.58 6.67
N SER A 20 7.75 14.67 6.36
CA SER A 20 6.36 14.85 6.76
C SER A 20 5.43 13.81 6.14
N VAL A 21 5.66 13.41 4.89
CA VAL A 21 4.88 12.36 4.23
C VAL A 21 5.19 11.02 4.86
N MET A 22 6.49 10.72 5.05
CA MET A 22 6.94 9.48 5.70
C MET A 22 6.41 9.32 7.13
N LYS A 23 6.31 10.43 7.86
CA LYS A 23 5.81 10.46 9.23
C LYS A 23 4.29 10.34 9.28
N ASN A 24 3.58 11.08 8.43
CA ASN A 24 2.12 11.26 8.53
C ASN A 24 1.30 10.36 7.61
N TYR A 25 1.90 9.62 6.67
CA TYR A 25 1.17 8.77 5.72
C TYR A 25 1.67 7.33 5.72
N HIS A 26 0.74 6.39 5.64
CA HIS A 26 1.01 5.01 5.25
C HIS A 26 1.06 4.93 3.74
N LEU A 27 2.12 4.31 3.22
CA LEU A 27 2.26 4.02 1.80
C LEU A 27 2.29 2.50 1.63
N ILE A 28 1.29 1.94 0.94
CA ILE A 28 1.17 0.50 0.73
C ILE A 28 0.83 0.17 -0.72
N ILE A 29 1.12 -1.07 -1.12
CA ILE A 29 0.65 -1.62 -2.38
C ILE A 29 -0.70 -2.28 -2.11
N ALA A 30 -1.69 -1.98 -2.94
CA ALA A 30 -3.01 -2.59 -2.89
C ALA A 30 -3.45 -2.98 -4.32
N PRO A 31 -4.40 -3.91 -4.47
CA PRO A 31 -5.02 -4.18 -5.76
C PRO A 31 -5.67 -2.91 -6.35
N SER A 32 -5.71 -2.79 -7.67
CA SER A 32 -6.38 -1.69 -8.38
C SER A 32 -7.90 -1.76 -8.27
N ASN A 33 -8.44 -2.96 -8.06
CA ASN A 33 -9.87 -3.15 -7.82
C ASN A 33 -10.28 -2.52 -6.47
N ILE A 34 -11.37 -1.75 -6.46
CA ILE A 34 -11.83 -1.00 -5.29
C ILE A 34 -12.15 -1.92 -4.10
N GLU A 35 -12.88 -3.01 -4.32
CA GLU A 35 -13.30 -3.93 -3.25
C GLU A 35 -12.11 -4.69 -2.66
N GLU A 36 -11.21 -5.16 -3.52
CA GLU A 36 -9.99 -5.85 -3.11
C GLU A 36 -9.04 -4.89 -2.37
N SER A 37 -8.94 -3.65 -2.84
CA SER A 37 -8.16 -2.58 -2.21
C SER A 37 -8.68 -2.25 -0.81
N GLN A 38 -10.00 -2.11 -0.64
CA GLN A 38 -10.60 -1.89 0.68
C GLN A 38 -10.27 -3.02 1.65
N ARG A 39 -10.45 -4.28 1.26
CA ARG A 39 -10.09 -5.44 2.11
C ARG A 39 -8.60 -5.49 2.46
N CYS A 40 -7.76 -5.12 1.49
CA CYS A 40 -6.32 -4.99 1.69
C CYS A 40 -5.98 -3.93 2.74
N ILE A 41 -6.59 -2.74 2.65
CA ILE A 41 -6.43 -1.63 3.59
C ILE A 41 -6.95 -2.02 4.98
N GLU A 42 -8.13 -2.64 5.09
CA GLU A 42 -8.69 -3.09 6.37
C GLU A 42 -7.79 -4.12 7.06
N THR A 43 -7.22 -5.04 6.28
CA THR A 43 -6.26 -6.03 6.79
C THR A 43 -4.97 -5.35 7.25
N PHE A 44 -4.49 -4.35 6.50
CA PHE A 44 -3.36 -3.52 6.90
C PHE A 44 -3.65 -2.78 8.21
N LEU A 45 -4.78 -2.11 8.33
CA LEU A 45 -5.17 -1.34 9.52
C LEU A 45 -5.34 -2.24 10.76
N SER A 46 -5.85 -3.46 10.57
CA SER A 46 -6.01 -4.43 11.65
C SER A 46 -4.69 -4.91 12.23
N ASN A 47 -3.63 -5.05 11.41
CA ASN A 47 -2.30 -5.42 11.89
C ASN A 47 -1.17 -4.93 10.96
N PRO A 48 -0.82 -3.63 11.03
CA PRO A 48 0.12 -3.02 10.09
C PRO A 48 1.54 -3.55 10.24
N LYS A 49 1.91 -4.05 11.42
CA LYS A 49 3.23 -4.66 11.68
C LYS A 49 3.43 -6.00 10.98
N SER A 50 2.33 -6.74 10.75
CA SER A 50 2.35 -8.04 10.09
C SER A 50 2.15 -7.94 8.57
N PHE A 51 1.67 -6.79 8.10
CA PHE A 51 1.36 -6.57 6.70
C PHE A 51 2.63 -6.21 5.92
N ASN A 52 3.01 -7.06 4.97
CA ASN A 52 4.09 -6.78 4.03
C ASN A 52 3.52 -6.55 2.62
N ASP A 53 4.35 -6.01 1.71
CA ASP A 53 3.91 -5.74 0.34
C ASP A 53 3.41 -6.98 -0.38
N LYS A 54 3.91 -8.18 -0.06
CA LYS A 54 3.41 -9.43 -0.65
C LYS A 54 2.04 -9.84 -0.13
N SER A 55 1.60 -9.34 1.02
CA SER A 55 0.28 -9.63 1.59
C SER A 55 -0.84 -9.15 0.66
N CYS A 56 -0.64 -8.05 -0.08
CA CYS A 56 -1.64 -7.52 -1.01
C CYS A 56 -1.96 -8.50 -2.16
N LYS A 57 -1.00 -9.35 -2.55
CA LYS A 57 -1.19 -10.34 -3.63
C LYS A 57 -2.29 -11.35 -3.33
N LYS A 58 -2.54 -11.65 -2.05
CA LYS A 58 -3.60 -12.58 -1.64
C LYS A 58 -5.00 -12.07 -1.98
N PHE A 59 -5.14 -10.76 -2.16
CA PHE A 59 -6.40 -10.09 -2.45
C PHE A 59 -6.57 -9.79 -3.94
N CYS A 60 -5.50 -9.83 -4.73
CA CYS A 60 -5.52 -9.44 -6.14
C CYS A 60 -5.89 -10.61 -7.04
N THR A 61 -6.97 -10.47 -7.81
CA THR A 61 -7.43 -11.53 -8.73
C THR A 61 -6.95 -11.33 -10.18
N ASN A 62 -6.54 -10.12 -10.55
CA ASN A 62 -6.23 -9.73 -11.93
C ASN A 62 -4.77 -9.28 -12.16
N ASP A 63 -3.90 -9.47 -11.16
CA ASP A 63 -2.49 -9.03 -11.14
C ASP A 63 -2.30 -7.53 -11.41
N ASP A 64 -3.31 -6.72 -11.11
CA ASP A 64 -3.29 -5.27 -11.25
C ASP A 64 -3.27 -4.57 -9.88
N TYR A 65 -2.24 -3.76 -9.66
CA TYR A 65 -1.96 -3.10 -8.40
C TYR A 65 -1.82 -1.59 -8.57
N GLN A 66 -1.88 -0.92 -7.43
CA GLN A 66 -1.66 0.51 -7.27
C GLN A 66 -0.94 0.78 -5.95
N VAL A 67 -0.20 1.88 -5.90
CA VAL A 67 0.37 2.40 -4.66
C VAL A 67 -0.61 3.43 -4.11
N ILE A 68 -1.05 3.21 -2.88
CA ILE A 68 -1.95 4.13 -2.19
C ILE A 68 -1.23 4.75 -1.00
N SER A 69 -1.49 6.05 -0.81
CA SER A 69 -1.10 6.78 0.39
C SER A 69 -2.36 7.18 1.15
N PHE A 70 -2.36 6.94 2.45
CA PHE A 70 -3.42 7.44 3.34
C PHE A 70 -2.82 7.91 4.64
N ARG A 71 -3.44 8.90 5.26
CA ARG A 71 -2.92 9.52 6.48
C ARG A 71 -2.89 8.46 7.59
N LYS A 72 -1.78 8.36 8.32
CA LYS A 72 -1.76 7.63 9.59
C LYS A 72 -2.69 8.38 10.52
N ASP A 73 -3.60 7.68 11.18
CA ASP A 73 -4.34 8.32 12.26
C ASP A 73 -3.34 8.76 13.32
N VAL A 74 -3.44 10.05 13.66
CA VAL A 74 -2.69 10.68 14.72
C VAL A 74 -3.58 10.50 15.94
N ASP A 75 -3.23 9.54 16.80
CA ASP A 75 -3.71 9.53 18.18
C ASP A 75 -3.17 10.78 18.89
#